data_AF-A0A2A5V9G2-F1
#
_entry.id   AF-A0A2A5V9G2-F1
#
_cell.length_a   1.000
_cell.length_b   1.000
_cell.length_c   1.000
_cell.angle_alpha   90.00
_cell.angle_beta   90.00
_cell.angle_gamma   90.00
#
_symmetry.space_group_name_H-M   'P 1'
#
loop_
_entity.id
_entity.type
_entity.pdbx_description
1 polymer ?
#
loop_
_entity_poly.entity_id
_entity_poly.type
_entity_poly.pdbx_seq_one_letter_code
_entity_poly.pdbx_strand_id
1 'polypeptide(L)'
;MIDKKNKGISVIESLVCMVIIGIGFVAMMQLSAYSIGAMDRSIEKNKMNFLSEMVLEDMIGDPYNASNYGSINVGCTYSASSPSTLHARKIDRWKKNFSEKDFIKFNKGSGFKEKKPECKSGDYKRTFISTSSGLTRARINLSAGNGKRNKFLGVILK
;
A
#
# COMPACT_ATOMS: atom_id res chain seq x y z
N MET A 1 -15.53 21.46 -63.08
CA MET A 1 -14.15 21.59 -62.58
C MET A 1 -14.03 20.71 -61.35
N ILE A 2 -13.27 19.61 -61.45
CA ILE A 2 -13.02 18.69 -60.33
C ILE A 2 -11.49 18.55 -60.25
N ASP A 3 -10.91 19.11 -59.20
CA ASP A 3 -9.47 19.11 -58.94
C ASP A 3 -8.92 17.68 -58.78
N LYS A 4 -8.16 17.23 -59.79
CA LYS A 4 -7.36 15.99 -59.75
C LYS A 4 -6.07 16.22 -58.93
N LYS A 5 -6.15 16.20 -57.60
CA LYS A 5 -4.96 16.19 -56.71
C LYS A 5 -4.97 15.11 -55.63
N ASN A 6 -5.72 14.02 -55.80
CA ASN A 6 -5.59 12.85 -54.93
C ASN A 6 -4.37 12.02 -55.36
N LYS A 7 -3.17 12.39 -54.90
CA LYS A 7 -2.00 11.50 -54.94
C LYS A 7 -2.20 10.41 -53.89
N GLY A 8 -2.51 9.19 -54.32
CA GLY A 8 -2.57 8.04 -53.41
C GLY A 8 -1.21 7.74 -52.78
N ILE A 9 -1.22 7.11 -51.60
CA ILE A 9 -0.01 6.62 -50.92
C ILE A 9 0.62 5.50 -51.76
N SER A 10 1.93 5.56 -51.96
CA SER A 10 2.67 4.47 -52.62
C SER A 10 2.78 3.25 -51.70
N VAL A 11 2.81 2.04 -52.27
CA VAL A 11 2.90 0.78 -51.50
C VAL A 11 4.13 0.74 -50.59
N ILE A 12 5.25 1.32 -51.02
CA ILE A 12 6.47 1.39 -50.20
C ILE A 12 6.30 2.35 -49.01
N GLU A 13 5.54 3.43 -49.20
CA GLU A 13 5.32 4.47 -48.20
C GLU A 13 4.36 3.97 -47.11
N SER A 14 3.31 3.21 -47.49
CA SER A 14 2.44 2.54 -46.52
C SER A 14 3.17 1.44 -45.73
N LEU A 15 4.09 0.72 -46.38
CA LEU A 15 4.87 -0.35 -45.72
C LEU A 15 5.79 0.20 -44.64
N VAL A 16 6.50 1.30 -44.89
CA VAL A 16 7.36 1.95 -43.90
C VAL A 16 6.54 2.53 -42.75
N CYS A 17 5.41 3.19 -43.04
CA CYS A 17 4.50 3.69 -42.01
C CYS A 17 3.95 2.59 -41.09
N MET A 18 3.59 1.43 -41.64
CA MET A 18 3.09 0.29 -40.86
C MET A 18 4.15 -0.25 -39.89
N VAL A 19 5.41 -0.36 -40.33
CA VAL A 19 6.53 -0.82 -39.49
C VAL A 19 6.80 0.16 -38.35
N ILE A 20 6.83 1.47 -38.64
CA ILE A 20 7.09 2.50 -37.62
C ILE A 20 6.01 2.49 -36.54
N ILE A 21 4.73 2.43 -36.93
CA ILE A 21 3.61 2.37 -35.98
C ILE A 21 3.65 1.06 -35.18
N GLY A 22 3.98 -0.07 -35.81
CA GLY A 22 4.09 -1.37 -35.14
C GLY A 22 5.14 -1.39 -34.03
N ILE A 23 6.35 -0.89 -34.31
CA ILE A 23 7.42 -0.83 -33.30
C ILE A 23 7.05 0.14 -32.18
N GLY A 24 6.49 1.31 -32.51
CA GLY A 24 6.04 2.29 -31.52
C GLY A 24 4.95 1.73 -30.59
N PHE A 25 4.01 0.96 -31.15
CA PHE A 25 2.93 0.35 -30.37
C PHE A 25 3.46 -0.69 -29.38
N VAL A 26 4.39 -1.56 -29.81
CA VAL A 26 5.02 -2.55 -28.93
C VAL A 26 5.82 -1.87 -27.82
N ALA A 27 6.60 -0.84 -28.14
CA ALA A 27 7.36 -0.09 -27.14
C ALA A 27 6.46 0.57 -26.08
N MET A 28 5.34 1.18 -26.50
CA MET A 28 4.38 1.80 -25.59
C MET A 28 3.69 0.77 -24.68
N MET A 29 3.33 -0.41 -25.20
CA MET A 29 2.74 -1.46 -24.37
C MET A 29 3.70 -1.96 -23.29
N GLN A 30 4.98 -2.15 -23.62
CA GLN A 30 6.00 -2.56 -22.64
C GLN A 30 6.22 -1.49 -21.57
N LEU A 31 6.31 -0.22 -21.97
CA LEU A 31 6.46 0.90 -21.04
C LEU A 31 5.25 1.01 -20.12
N SER A 32 4.04 0.80 -20.64
CA SER A 32 2.79 0.84 -19.87
C SER A 32 2.76 -0.28 -18.83
N ALA A 33 3.10 -1.51 -19.22
CA ALA A 33 3.18 -2.65 -18.30
C ALA A 33 4.23 -2.44 -17.20
N TYR A 34 5.41 -1.90 -17.55
CA TYR A 34 6.43 -1.55 -16.58
C TYR A 34 5.97 -0.44 -15.62
N SER A 35 5.31 0.59 -16.15
CA SER A 35 4.82 1.74 -15.38
C SER A 35 3.77 1.32 -14.35
N ILE A 36 2.84 0.45 -14.73
CA ILE A 36 1.84 -0.12 -13.81
C ILE A 36 2.55 -0.86 -12.68
N GLY A 37 3.49 -1.76 -13.01
CA GLY A 37 4.23 -2.51 -11.98
C GLY A 37 5.12 -1.63 -11.09
N ALA A 38 5.64 -0.52 -11.59
CA ALA A 38 6.39 0.45 -10.80
C ALA A 38 5.47 1.28 -9.90
N MET A 39 4.31 1.71 -10.40
CA MET A 39 3.28 2.40 -9.63
C MET A 39 2.77 1.54 -8.49
N ASP A 40 2.42 0.27 -8.73
CA ASP A 40 1.94 -0.63 -7.67
C ASP A 40 2.94 -0.73 -6.51
N ARG A 41 4.24 -0.89 -6.84
CA ARG A 41 5.31 -0.93 -5.83
C ARG A 41 5.45 0.40 -5.08
N SER A 42 5.25 1.53 -5.75
CA SER A 42 5.34 2.86 -5.15
C SER A 42 4.17 3.11 -4.19
N ILE A 43 2.94 2.79 -4.61
CA ILE A 43 1.73 2.90 -3.79
C ILE A 43 1.85 2.05 -2.53
N GLU A 44 2.33 0.81 -2.65
CA GLU A 44 2.57 -0.05 -1.49
C GLU A 44 3.61 0.54 -0.52
N LYS A 45 4.73 1.11 -1.03
CA LYS A 45 5.72 1.78 -0.18
C LYS A 45 5.13 2.99 0.54
N ASN A 46 4.37 3.83 -0.16
CA ASN A 46 3.75 5.01 0.41
C ASN A 46 2.73 4.65 1.49
N LYS A 47 1.88 3.65 1.23
CA LYS A 47 0.96 3.09 2.21
C LYS A 47 1.69 2.58 3.45
N MET A 48 2.77 1.83 3.28
CA MET A 48 3.58 1.33 4.38
C MET A 48 4.26 2.47 5.15
N ASN A 49 4.61 3.57 4.49
CA ASN A 49 5.13 4.78 5.12
C ASN A 49 4.10 5.45 6.02
N PHE A 50 2.94 5.74 5.47
CA PHE A 50 1.84 6.34 6.21
C PHE A 50 1.42 5.49 7.42
N LEU A 51 1.29 4.16 7.25
CA LEU A 51 0.97 3.25 8.34
C LEU A 51 2.04 3.21 9.44
N SER A 52 3.32 3.26 9.06
CA SER A 52 4.41 3.29 10.04
C SER A 52 4.48 4.60 10.81
N GLU A 53 4.21 5.73 10.15
CA GLU A 53 4.20 7.05 10.76
C GLU A 53 3.02 7.21 11.72
N MET A 54 1.82 6.74 11.33
CA MET A 54 0.64 6.75 12.20
C MET A 54 0.89 6.01 13.52
N VAL A 55 1.44 4.79 13.46
CA VAL A 55 1.76 4.01 14.66
C VAL A 55 2.82 4.72 15.49
N LEU A 56 3.83 5.27 14.82
CA LEU A 56 4.93 5.91 15.49
C LEU A 56 4.51 7.20 16.20
N GLU A 57 3.69 8.04 15.57
CA GLU A 57 3.12 9.25 16.15
C GLU A 57 2.33 8.93 17.42
N ASP A 58 1.47 7.91 17.36
CA ASP A 58 0.68 7.49 18.51
C ASP A 58 1.54 6.92 19.66
N MET A 59 2.71 6.31 19.35
CA MET A 59 3.70 5.83 20.34
C MET A 59 4.52 6.96 20.96
N ILE A 60 4.97 7.94 20.17
CA ILE A 60 5.71 9.12 20.66
C ILE A 60 4.79 10.02 21.49
N GLY A 61 3.52 10.15 21.10
CA GLY A 61 2.54 10.95 21.82
C GLY A 61 2.09 10.37 23.17
N ASP A 62 2.51 9.16 23.53
CA ASP A 62 2.17 8.50 24.79
C ASP A 62 3.38 7.72 25.36
N PRO A 63 4.43 8.43 25.80
CA PRO A 63 5.67 7.81 26.25
C PRO A 63 5.50 7.00 27.54
N TYR A 64 4.53 7.36 28.39
CA TYR A 64 4.25 6.69 29.66
C TYR A 64 3.65 5.29 29.49
N ASN A 65 2.81 5.08 28.46
CA ASN A 65 2.23 3.77 28.14
C ASN A 65 2.97 3.07 26.99
N ALA A 66 4.17 3.53 26.64
CA ALA A 66 4.92 3.01 25.51
C ALA A 66 5.05 1.48 25.55
N SER A 67 5.31 0.87 26.71
CA SER A 67 5.41 -0.60 26.88
C SER A 67 4.18 -1.38 26.38
N ASN A 68 2.98 -0.79 26.46
CA ASN A 68 1.73 -1.47 26.13
C ASN A 68 1.50 -1.59 24.62
N TYR A 69 2.25 -0.85 23.80
CA TYR A 69 2.15 -0.90 22.34
C TYR A 69 3.06 -1.98 21.71
N GLY A 70 3.78 -2.78 22.52
CA GLY A 70 4.92 -3.56 22.06
C GLY A 70 4.70 -5.03 21.69
N SER A 71 3.46 -5.52 21.81
CA SER A 71 3.14 -6.93 21.54
C SER A 71 1.94 -7.07 20.60
N ILE A 72 1.93 -6.28 19.54
CA ILE A 72 0.85 -6.30 18.56
C ILE A 72 1.32 -7.10 17.36
N ASN A 73 0.56 -8.13 16.99
CA ASN A 73 0.76 -8.87 15.75
C ASN A 73 -0.58 -8.88 15.01
N VAL A 74 -0.65 -8.12 13.92
CA VAL A 74 -1.86 -8.02 13.09
C VAL A 74 -1.59 -8.65 11.74
N GLY A 75 -2.40 -9.64 11.39
CA GLY A 75 -2.43 -10.23 10.05
C GLY A 75 -3.50 -9.58 9.18
N CYS A 76 -4.12 -10.38 8.32
CA CYS A 76 -5.13 -9.94 7.35
C CYS A 76 -6.56 -9.84 7.89
N THR A 77 -6.79 -10.20 9.16
CA THR A 77 -8.14 -10.27 9.73
C THR A 77 -8.27 -9.32 10.91
N TYR A 78 -9.40 -8.62 10.98
CA TYR A 78 -9.72 -7.71 12.06
C TYR A 78 -11.11 -7.99 12.62
N SER A 79 -11.14 -8.25 13.93
CA SER A 79 -12.34 -8.22 14.75
C SER A 79 -12.39 -6.91 15.51
N ALA A 80 -13.51 -6.20 15.43
CA ALA A 80 -13.70 -4.98 16.20
C ALA A 80 -13.63 -5.29 17.70
N SER A 81 -12.77 -4.56 18.41
CA SER A 81 -12.72 -4.61 19.86
C SER A 81 -13.13 -3.24 20.37
N SER A 82 -13.93 -3.17 21.43
CA SER A 82 -14.31 -1.90 22.07
C SER A 82 -13.57 -1.74 23.40
N PRO A 83 -12.26 -1.45 23.39
CA PRO A 83 -11.50 -1.33 24.61
C PRO A 83 -11.80 -0.02 25.36
N SER A 84 -11.64 -0.09 26.68
CA SER A 84 -11.86 1.03 27.61
C SER A 84 -10.66 1.98 27.71
N THR A 85 -9.43 1.50 27.51
CA THR A 85 -8.21 2.30 27.65
C THR A 85 -7.83 3.03 26.35
N LEU A 86 -7.22 4.21 26.50
CA LEU A 86 -6.82 5.05 25.35
C LEU A 86 -5.79 4.35 24.44
N HIS A 87 -4.80 3.68 25.02
CA HIS A 87 -3.80 2.92 24.25
C HIS A 87 -4.44 1.79 23.45
N ALA A 88 -5.38 1.04 24.04
CA ALA A 88 -6.02 -0.05 23.35
C ALA A 88 -6.96 0.44 22.24
N ARG A 89 -7.60 1.62 22.40
CA ARG A 89 -8.37 2.27 21.32
C ARG A 89 -7.49 2.67 20.14
N LYS A 90 -6.28 3.19 20.40
CA LYS A 90 -5.29 3.47 19.36
C LYS A 90 -4.88 2.18 18.64
N ILE A 91 -4.59 1.10 19.39
CA ILE A 91 -4.24 -0.21 18.83
C ILE A 91 -5.39 -0.79 17.98
N ASP A 92 -6.64 -0.66 18.42
CA ASP A 92 -7.83 -1.09 17.67
C ASP A 92 -7.98 -0.30 16.37
N ARG A 93 -7.77 1.03 16.42
CA ARG A 93 -7.72 1.89 15.23
C ARG A 93 -6.63 1.44 14.26
N TRP A 94 -5.43 1.11 14.75
CA TRP A 94 -4.34 0.59 13.91
C TRP A 94 -4.75 -0.74 13.26
N LYS A 95 -5.29 -1.68 14.02
CA LYS A 95 -5.76 -2.98 13.52
C LYS A 95 -6.81 -2.83 12.42
N LYS A 96 -7.73 -1.88 12.58
CA LYS A 96 -8.73 -1.52 11.57
C LYS A 96 -8.07 -1.00 10.30
N ASN A 97 -7.20 0.00 10.39
CA ASN A 97 -6.48 0.57 9.24
C ASN A 97 -5.59 -0.49 8.56
N PHE A 98 -4.95 -1.35 9.34
CA PHE A 98 -4.10 -2.42 8.85
C PHE A 98 -4.85 -3.48 8.08
N SER A 99 -6.07 -3.77 8.50
CA SER A 99 -6.95 -4.72 7.84
C SER A 99 -7.78 -4.08 6.74
N GLU A 100 -7.65 -2.77 6.50
CA GLU A 100 -8.34 -2.04 5.44
C GLU A 100 -9.85 -2.30 5.43
N LYS A 101 -10.40 -2.54 6.63
CA LYS A 101 -11.83 -2.67 6.82
C LYS A 101 -12.47 -1.32 6.51
N ASP A 102 -13.63 -1.33 5.86
CA ASP A 102 -14.32 -0.13 5.41
C ASP A 102 -13.56 0.71 4.35
N PHE A 103 -12.46 0.23 3.75
CA PHE A 103 -11.61 1.05 2.85
C PHE A 103 -12.38 1.55 1.60
N ILE A 104 -13.15 0.65 0.97
CA ILE A 104 -14.08 1.02 -0.11
C ILE A 104 -15.41 0.31 0.17
N LYS A 105 -16.45 1.11 0.41
CA LYS A 105 -17.84 0.64 0.50
C LYS A 105 -18.56 0.99 -0.77
N PHE A 106 -19.13 -0.01 -1.44
CA PHE A 106 -20.01 0.21 -2.57
C PHE A 106 -21.39 -0.32 -2.25
N ASN A 107 -22.42 0.50 -2.50
CA ASN A 107 -23.80 0.08 -2.38
C ASN A 107 -24.14 -0.81 -3.58
N LYS A 108 -24.53 -2.07 -3.33
CA LYS A 108 -24.88 -3.03 -4.37
C LYS A 108 -26.39 -3.31 -4.44
N GLY A 109 -27.22 -2.36 -3.99
CA GLY A 109 -28.69 -2.50 -3.98
C GLY A 109 -29.25 -3.49 -2.95
N SER A 110 -28.39 -4.29 -2.30
CA SER A 110 -28.71 -5.24 -1.22
C SER A 110 -27.87 -4.98 0.04
N GLY A 111 -27.25 -3.80 0.12
CA GLY A 111 -26.35 -3.38 1.21
C GLY A 111 -24.98 -2.92 0.72
N PHE A 112 -24.16 -2.43 1.66
CA PHE A 112 -22.77 -2.05 1.39
C PHE A 112 -21.88 -3.29 1.37
N LYS A 113 -21.18 -3.51 0.26
CA LYS A 113 -20.14 -4.54 0.17
C LYS A 113 -18.77 -3.88 0.24
N GLU A 114 -17.86 -4.48 0.99
CA GLU A 114 -16.48 -3.99 1.13
C GLU A 114 -15.61 -4.57 0.01
N LYS A 115 -14.84 -3.72 -0.67
CA LYS A 115 -13.75 -4.16 -1.55
C LYS A 115 -12.44 -4.00 -0.79
N LYS A 116 -11.99 -5.07 -0.15
CA LYS A 116 -10.68 -5.11 0.50
C LYS A 116 -9.61 -5.46 -0.54
N PRO A 117 -8.47 -4.75 -0.59
CA PRO A 117 -7.32 -5.16 -1.41
C PRO A 117 -6.75 -6.51 -0.93
N GLU A 118 -6.06 -7.22 -1.83
CA GLU A 118 -5.51 -8.54 -1.54
C GLU A 118 -4.54 -8.48 -0.35
N CYS A 119 -4.80 -9.32 0.65
CA CYS A 119 -3.91 -9.51 1.79
C CYS A 119 -3.50 -10.97 1.81
N LYS A 120 -2.18 -11.24 1.77
CA LYS A 120 -1.64 -12.60 1.67
C LYS A 120 -1.31 -13.14 3.05
N SER A 121 -1.40 -14.45 3.23
CA SER A 121 -1.23 -15.08 4.56
C SER A 121 0.15 -14.85 5.21
N GLY A 122 1.19 -14.52 4.43
CA GLY A 122 2.51 -14.14 4.95
C GLY A 122 2.67 -12.66 5.34
N ASP A 123 1.62 -11.84 5.18
CA ASP A 123 1.64 -10.42 5.54
C ASP A 123 1.39 -10.27 7.04
N TYR A 124 2.28 -9.56 7.72
CA TYR A 124 2.15 -9.27 9.14
C TYR A 124 2.59 -7.85 9.45
N LYS A 125 1.96 -7.25 10.45
CA LYS A 125 2.33 -5.94 10.97
C LYS A 125 2.54 -6.10 12.46
N ARG A 126 3.81 -6.00 12.87
CA ARG A 126 4.26 -6.27 14.23
C ARG A 126 4.90 -5.04 14.85
N THR A 127 4.61 -4.83 16.11
CA THR A 127 5.33 -3.87 16.95
C THR A 127 6.13 -4.65 17.98
N PHE A 128 7.32 -4.16 18.30
CA PHE A 128 8.21 -4.71 19.31
C PHE A 128 8.72 -3.56 20.16
N ILE A 129 8.59 -3.66 21.48
CA ILE A 129 9.09 -2.63 22.38
C ILE A 129 10.03 -3.29 23.37
N SER A 130 11.24 -2.76 23.46
CA SER A 130 12.25 -3.18 24.42
C SER A 130 12.61 -2.00 25.31
N THR A 131 12.28 -2.10 26.59
CA THR A 131 12.72 -1.13 27.59
C THR A 131 14.03 -1.62 28.19
N SER A 132 15.10 -0.82 28.08
CA SER A 132 16.38 -1.10 28.72
C SER A 132 16.89 0.16 29.37
N SER A 133 17.19 0.09 30.67
CA SER A 133 17.89 1.14 31.43
C SER A 133 17.31 2.55 31.24
N GLY A 134 15.99 2.72 31.40
CA GLY A 134 15.29 4.01 31.30
C GLY A 134 15.03 4.52 29.88
N LEU A 135 15.47 3.80 28.84
CA LEU A 135 15.22 4.12 27.44
C LEU A 135 14.24 3.10 26.86
N THR A 136 13.11 3.56 26.32
CA THR A 136 12.12 2.69 25.68
C THR A 136 12.35 2.70 24.17
N ARG A 137 12.83 1.58 23.61
CA ARG A 137 13.03 1.44 22.17
C ARG A 137 11.79 0.80 21.56
N ALA A 138 11.11 1.52 20.69
CA ALA A 138 10.00 1.01 19.90
C ALA A 138 10.48 0.65 18.49
N ARG A 139 10.10 -0.54 18.02
CA ARG A 139 10.38 -1.04 16.67
C ARG A 139 9.08 -1.48 16.02
N ILE A 140 8.90 -1.10 14.76
CA ILE A 140 7.74 -1.48 13.94
C ILE A 140 8.27 -2.27 12.76
N ASN A 141 7.75 -3.47 12.57
CA ASN A 141 8.08 -4.38 11.48
C ASN A 141 6.82 -4.65 10.66
N LEU A 142 6.79 -4.17 9.43
CA LEU A 142 5.69 -4.37 8.51
C LEU A 142 6.17 -5.24 7.34
N SER A 143 5.48 -6.34 7.08
CA SER A 143 5.70 -7.26 5.98
C SER A 143 4.48 -7.27 5.06
N ALA A 144 4.71 -7.12 3.75
CA ALA A 144 3.68 -7.13 2.72
C ALA A 144 4.12 -7.94 1.49
N GLY A 145 3.14 -8.45 0.73
CA GLY A 145 3.40 -9.21 -0.50
C GLY A 145 4.01 -10.60 -0.23
N ASN A 146 3.54 -11.30 0.80
CA ASN A 146 4.01 -12.61 1.22
C ASN A 146 5.48 -12.61 1.69
N GLY A 147 5.87 -11.64 2.53
CA GLY A 147 7.23 -11.57 3.10
C GLY A 147 8.31 -10.99 2.18
N LYS A 148 7.98 -10.67 0.93
CA LYS A 148 8.94 -10.13 -0.05
C LYS A 148 9.26 -8.65 0.17
N ARG A 149 8.42 -7.93 0.91
CA ARG A 149 8.57 -6.48 1.13
C ARG A 149 8.46 -6.19 2.62
N ASN A 150 9.61 -5.90 3.22
CA ASN A 150 9.72 -5.64 4.66
C ASN A 150 10.11 -4.19 4.91
N LYS A 151 9.50 -3.56 5.92
CA LYS A 151 9.85 -2.24 6.41
C LYS A 151 10.08 -2.30 7.92
N PHE A 152 11.21 -1.75 8.35
CA PHE A 152 11.59 -1.64 9.74
C PHE A 152 11.72 -0.16 10.10
N LEU A 153 10.99 0.30 11.12
CA LEU A 153 11.20 1.60 11.75
C LEU A 153 11.53 1.39 13.21
N GLY A 154 12.45 2.20 13.75
CA GLY A 154 12.81 2.16 15.16
C GLY A 154 12.91 3.57 15.73
N VAL A 155 12.37 3.78 16.91
CA VAL A 155 12.45 5.05 17.64
C VAL A 155 12.82 4.79 19.09
N ILE A 156 13.55 5.73 19.68
CA ILE A 156 13.97 5.72 21.07
C ILE A 156 13.17 6.80 21.78
N LEU A 157 12.40 6.39 22.79
CA LEU A 157 11.64 7.24 23.69
C LEU A 157 12.47 7.40 24.97
N LYS A 158 12.62 8.64 25.43
CA LYS A 158 13.33 9.03 26.65
C LYS A 158 12.35 9.65 27.63
#